data_AF-A0A2T1DKH9-F1
#
_entry.id   AF-A0A2T1DKH9-F1
#
_cell.length_a   1.000
_cell.length_b   1.000
_cell.length_c   1.000
_cell.angle_alpha   90.00
_cell.angle_beta   90.00
_cell.angle_gamma   90.00
#
_symmetry.space_group_name_H-M   'P 1'
#
loop_
_entity.id
_entity.type
_entity.pdbx_description
1 polymer ?
#
loop_
_entity_poly.entity_id
_entity_poly.type
_entity_poly.pdbx_seq_one_letter_code
_entity_poly.pdbx_strand_id
1 'polypeptide(L)' 'MSKNEVLEALQYLTPEETLEVIEVASHLLRQNIALPKNLSLVQAAERMRSFYQIGSELTQWTDEDPEEFQDYQNYA' A
#
# COMPACT_ATOMS: atom_id res chain seq x y z
N MET A 1 -15.37 -7.24 -26.02
CA MET A 1 -16.22 -6.70 -24.94
C MET A 1 -15.84 -5.26 -24.70
N SER A 2 -16.83 -4.38 -24.64
CA SER A 2 -16.66 -3.00 -24.19
C SER A 2 -16.68 -2.91 -22.66
N LYS A 3 -16.14 -1.82 -22.10
CA LYS A 3 -16.20 -1.54 -20.65
C LYS A 3 -17.64 -1.62 -20.11
N ASN A 4 -18.60 -1.13 -20.89
CA ASN A 4 -20.00 -1.05 -20.48
C ASN A 4 -20.64 -2.44 -20.40
N GLU A 5 -20.33 -3.33 -21.34
CA GLU A 5 -20.80 -4.72 -21.34
C GLU A 5 -20.31 -5.48 -20.10
N VAL A 6 -19.08 -5.22 -19.66
CA VAL A 6 -18.52 -5.83 -18.43
C VAL A 6 -19.24 -5.32 -17.19
N LEU A 7 -19.49 -4.02 -17.11
CA LEU A 7 -20.19 -3.42 -15.97
C LEU A 7 -21.65 -3.86 -15.88
N GLU A 8 -22.30 -4.06 -17.02
CA GLU A 8 -23.65 -4.60 -17.10
C GLU A 8 -23.69 -6.07 -16.66
N ALA A 9 -22.71 -6.89 -17.10
CA ALA A 9 -22.59 -8.28 -16.67
C ALA A 9 -22.41 -8.43 -15.15
N LEU A 10 -21.65 -7.54 -14.51
CA LEU A 10 -21.44 -7.54 -13.05
C LEU A 10 -22.74 -7.30 -12.26
N GLN A 11 -23.75 -6.65 -12.84
CA GLN A 11 -25.04 -6.40 -12.15
C GLN A 11 -25.90 -7.66 -12.01
N TYR A 12 -25.61 -8.71 -12.79
CA TYR A 12 -26.35 -9.97 -12.76
C TYR A 12 -25.72 -11.03 -11.85
N LEU A 13 -24.56 -10.74 -11.25
CA LEU A 13 -23.85 -11.64 -10.35
C LEU A 13 -24.32 -11.48 -8.91
N THR A 14 -24.16 -12.54 -8.10
CA THR A 14 -24.30 -12.37 -6.65
C THR A 14 -23.13 -11.55 -6.08
N PRO A 15 -23.26 -11.02 -4.85
CA PRO A 15 -22.15 -10.34 -4.18
C PRO A 15 -20.88 -11.21 -4.08
N GLU A 16 -21.02 -12.51 -3.84
CA GLU A 16 -19.91 -13.46 -3.73
C GLU A 16 -19.18 -13.62 -5.07
N GLU A 17 -19.92 -13.86 -6.15
CA GLU A 17 -19.38 -13.98 -7.51
C GLU A 17 -18.72 -12.67 -7.96
N THR A 18 -19.31 -11.53 -7.61
CA THR A 18 -18.74 -10.21 -7.89
C THR A 18 -17.39 -10.03 -7.19
N LEU A 19 -17.26 -10.51 -5.95
CA LEU A 19 -16.03 -10.44 -5.17
C LEU A 19 -14.92 -11.26 -5.84
N GLU A 20 -15.23 -12.47 -6.31
CA GLU A 20 -14.28 -13.33 -7.03
C GLU A 20 -13.79 -12.67 -8.33
N VAL A 21 -14.70 -12.05 -9.10
CA VAL A 21 -14.33 -11.34 -10.32
C VAL A 21 -13.42 -10.14 -10.02
N ILE A 22 -13.70 -9.39 -8.96
CA ILE A 22 -12.86 -8.26 -8.51
C ILE A 22 -11.48 -8.77 -8.07
N GLU A 23 -11.38 -9.90 -7.39
CA GLU A 23 -10.12 -10.49 -6.96
C GLU A 23 -9.25 -10.86 -8.16
N VAL A 24 -9.81 -11.57 -9.14
CA VAL A 24 -9.11 -11.93 -10.39
C VAL A 24 -8.68 -10.69 -11.16
N ALA A 25 -9.57 -9.70 -11.31
CA ALA A 25 -9.24 -8.45 -11.99
C ALA A 25 -8.11 -7.70 -11.28
N SER A 26 -8.12 -7.67 -9.94
CA SER A 26 -7.08 -7.06 -9.12
C SER A 26 -5.74 -7.79 -9.23
N HIS A 27 -5.76 -9.12 -9.35
CA HIS A 27 -4.56 -9.91 -9.58
C HIS A 27 -3.95 -9.59 -10.96
N LEU A 28 -4.77 -9.57 -12.00
CA LEU A 28 -4.34 -9.20 -13.36
C LEU A 28 -3.82 -7.76 -13.44
N LEU A 29 -4.46 -6.82 -12.74
CA LEU A 29 -3.96 -5.45 -12.64
C LEU A 29 -2.58 -5.41 -11.99
N ARG A 30 -2.33 -6.16 -10.92
CA ARG A 30 -1.00 -6.22 -10.28
C ARG A 30 0.07 -6.84 -11.17
N GLN A 31 -0.30 -7.76 -12.06
CA GLN A 31 0.63 -8.32 -13.06
C GLN A 31 0.92 -7.35 -14.21
N ASN A 32 -0.10 -6.58 -14.65
CA ASN A 32 -0.02 -5.69 -15.82
C ASN A 32 0.45 -4.28 -15.50
N ILE A 33 0.13 -3.77 -14.31
CA ILE A 33 0.82 -2.61 -13.73
C ILE A 33 2.22 -3.12 -13.53
N ALA A 34 3.11 -2.80 -14.47
CA ALA A 34 4.53 -3.10 -14.37
C ALA A 34 4.94 -2.80 -12.93
N LEU A 35 5.23 -3.86 -12.16
CA LEU A 35 5.82 -3.74 -10.84
C LEU A 35 6.84 -2.61 -10.94
N PRO A 36 6.77 -1.55 -10.11
CA PRO A 36 7.77 -0.50 -10.15
C PRO A 36 9.10 -1.24 -10.15
N LYS A 37 9.83 -1.17 -11.29
CA LYS A 37 10.98 -2.04 -11.61
C LYS A 37 11.64 -2.40 -10.31
N ASN A 38 11.60 -3.68 -9.88
CA ASN A 38 12.11 -4.11 -8.57
C ASN A 38 13.34 -3.28 -8.25
N LEU A 39 13.15 -2.24 -7.43
CA LEU A 39 14.20 -1.28 -7.24
C LEU A 39 15.23 -2.07 -6.45
N SER A 40 16.50 -1.98 -6.83
CA SER A 40 17.51 -2.46 -5.91
C SER A 40 17.31 -1.74 -4.58
N LEU A 41 17.67 -2.39 -3.47
CA LEU A 41 17.56 -1.78 -2.15
C LEU A 41 18.20 -0.38 -2.11
N VAL A 42 19.27 -0.18 -2.86
CA VAL A 42 19.94 1.11 -3.06
C VAL A 42 19.02 2.14 -3.76
N GLN A 43 18.35 1.76 -4.85
CA GLN A 43 17.45 2.66 -5.57
C GLN A 43 16.20 3.01 -4.77
N ALA A 44 15.69 2.06 -3.97
CA ALA A 44 14.59 2.31 -3.05
C ALA A 44 15.03 3.28 -1.94
N ALA A 45 16.19 3.05 -1.34
CA ALA A 45 16.77 3.92 -0.31
C ALA A 45 17.01 5.35 -0.83
N GLU A 46 17.50 5.51 -2.06
CA GLU A 46 17.73 6.84 -2.65
C GLU A 46 16.41 7.60 -2.84
N ARG A 47 15.32 6.92 -3.26
CA ARG A 47 13.99 7.54 -3.38
C ARG A 47 13.39 7.92 -2.03
N MET A 48 13.64 7.11 -1.00
CA MET A 48 13.11 7.37 0.35
C MET A 48 13.94 8.39 1.13
N ARG A 49 15.16 8.71 0.67
CA ARG A 49 16.13 9.56 1.36
C ARG A 49 15.57 10.91 1.81
N SER A 50 14.75 11.57 1.00
CA SER A 50 14.14 12.87 1.34
C SER A 50 13.21 12.79 2.55
N PHE A 51 12.53 11.66 2.73
CA PHE A 51 11.60 11.46 3.84
C PHE A 51 12.33 11.24 5.18
N TYR A 52 13.60 10.84 5.15
CA TYR A 52 14.44 10.65 6.33
C TYR A 52 15.43 11.81 6.57
N GLN A 53 15.31 12.92 5.82
CA GLN A 53 16.09 14.12 6.11
C GLN A 53 15.58 14.77 7.40
N ILE A 54 16.50 15.34 8.17
CA ILE A 54 16.19 16.07 9.40
C ILE A 54 15.15 17.17 9.10
N GLY A 55 14.01 17.13 9.80
CA GLY A 55 12.90 18.07 9.60
C GLY A 55 11.84 17.60 8.60
N SER A 56 11.98 16.40 8.05
CA SER A 56 10.93 15.71 7.30
C SER A 56 9.87 15.11 8.25
N GLU A 57 8.66 14.92 7.74
CA GLU A 57 7.49 14.37 8.44
C GLU A 57 7.75 13.00 9.12
N LEU A 58 8.68 12.19 8.63
CA LEU A 58 9.04 10.89 9.24
C LEU A 58 10.18 10.97 10.27
N THR A 59 10.83 12.12 10.38
CA THR A 59 11.93 12.37 11.34
C THR A 59 11.53 13.32 12.44
N GLN A 60 10.34 13.93 12.34
CA GLN A 60 9.77 14.67 13.43
C GLN A 60 9.46 13.66 14.56
N TRP A 61 9.99 13.91 15.75
CA TRP A 61 9.59 13.18 16.94
C TRP A 61 8.15 13.61 17.25
N THR A 62 7.18 12.79 16.86
CA THR A 62 5.75 13.03 17.17
C THR A 62 5.35 12.50 18.54
N ASP A 63 6.23 11.81 19.26
CA ASP A 63 6.02 11.50 20.67
C ASP A 63 6.17 12.79 21.46
N GLU A 64 5.05 13.50 21.59
CA GLU A 64 4.89 14.65 22.48
C GLU A 64 4.81 14.22 23.96
N ASP A 65 4.64 12.91 24.22
CA ASP A 65 4.50 12.36 25.57
C ASP A 65 5.73 11.53 25.99
N PRO A 66 6.68 12.11 26.74
CA PRO A 66 7.87 11.40 27.20
C PRO A 66 7.57 10.26 28.20
N GLU A 67 6.33 10.13 28.68
CA GLU A 67 5.93 9.03 29.58
C GLU A 67 5.61 7.72 28.84
N GLU A 68 5.18 7.77 27.56
CA GLU A 68 4.84 6.57 26.78
C GLU A 68 6.10 5.73 26.45
N PHE A 69 7.27 6.37 26.35
CA PHE A 69 8.55 5.70 26.11
C PHE A 69 9.07 4.91 27.33
N GLN A 70 8.64 5.25 28.55
CA GLN A 70 9.05 4.53 29.76
C GLN A 70 8.40 3.14 29.87
N ASP A 71 7.19 2.97 29.34
CA ASP A 71 6.49 1.68 29.38
C ASP A 71 7.19 0.61 28.53
N TYR A 72 7.92 1.01 27.48
CA TYR A 72 8.72 0.08 26.67
C TYR A 72 10.02 -0.38 27.37
N GLN A 73 10.52 0.35 28.37
CA GLN A 73 11.71 -0.07 29.12
C GLN A 73 11.40 -1.17 30.16
N ASN A 74 10.13 -1.34 30.54
CA ASN A 74 9.70 -2.35 31.51
C ASN A 74 9.50 -3.77 30.91
N TYR A 75 9.73 -3.94 29.61
CA TYR A 75 9.65 -5.23 28.90
C TYR A 75 11.02 -5.84 28.55
N ALA A 76 12.12 -5.32 29.11
CA ALA A 76 13.50 -5.83 28.90
C ALA A 76 13.97 -6.76 30.02
#